data_AF-A0A822X3L9-F1
#
_entry.id   AF-A0A822X3L9-F1
#
_cell.length_a   1.000
_cell.length_b   1.000
_cell.length_c   1.000
_cell.angle_alpha   90.00
_cell.angle_beta   90.00
_cell.angle_gamma   90.00
#
_symmetry.space_group_name_H-M   'P 1'
#
loop_
_entity.id
_entity.type
_entity.pdbx_description
1 polymer ?
#
loop_
_entity_poly.entity_id
_entity_poly.type
_entity_poly.pdbx_seq_one_letter_code
_entity_poly.pdbx_strand_id
1 'polypeptide(L)'
;MMENKYCRALAELRSKPEHELKEVGDQWRTPDLLFWGINSIFGPLVLDLFADDSNAKCPAWYTAEDNALMQDWSERLAELGGAAFANPPYSRSQYHEKQAITGMTHIINHAMEMREKGGRYVFLIKSATSETWWPEEADHVTFIRGRIGFDLPQWFVPKDEKQQPTSAFFAGAIVVFDKTWRGERFSYINRTDLEAKGRASISLAQFAVERTQYAAAPELKAEAEPEKPEVELPLTQKAILEISGAEAWACVVAAFGEKQEYTFSESKFGHTWAADSLENPEFTNVSPLTIDRAKKLISESVLVGVNAWLETLPFDSDDVKQDMSERLRTVAVESAKEYGINHSEFIAIMESLDKAKWSNIRGIRAHIRETQETKEKELNESRVWPLEVGLVFNQIEGADALPVSQQNKLKANINQLWLERMSTSEIITVAGGLVNSMQGAVNA
;
A
#
# COMPACT_ATOMS: atom_id res chain seq x y z
N MET A 1 -36.87 31.49 4.42
CA MET A 1 -36.51 30.37 5.31
C MET A 1 -35.36 30.83 6.18
N MET A 2 -35.37 30.54 7.48
CA MET A 2 -34.22 30.88 8.33
C MET A 2 -33.01 30.09 7.85
N GLU A 3 -31.86 30.74 7.75
CA GLU A 3 -30.61 30.11 7.32
C GLU A 3 -30.11 29.12 8.39
N ASN A 4 -29.90 27.85 8.00
CA ASN A 4 -29.42 26.79 8.89
C ASN A 4 -28.09 27.21 9.53
N LYS A 5 -28.11 27.45 10.85
CA LYS A 5 -26.95 27.96 11.60
C LYS A 5 -25.77 26.99 11.58
N TYR A 6 -26.03 25.69 11.56
CA TYR A 6 -24.99 24.67 11.49
C TYR A 6 -24.28 24.73 10.13
N CYS A 7 -25.05 24.68 9.05
CA CYS A 7 -24.54 24.78 7.67
C CYS A 7 -23.76 26.07 7.44
N ARG A 8 -24.27 27.22 7.90
CA ARG A 8 -23.55 28.50 7.81
C ARG A 8 -22.24 28.48 8.59
N ALA A 9 -22.23 27.97 9.82
CA ALA A 9 -21.00 27.88 10.60
C ALA A 9 -19.95 26.96 9.92
N LEU A 10 -20.40 25.87 9.29
CA LEU A 10 -19.54 25.02 8.47
C LEU A 10 -19.02 25.76 7.24
N ALA A 11 -19.87 26.49 6.51
CA ALA A 11 -19.46 27.27 5.35
C ALA A 11 -18.45 28.38 5.71
N GLU A 12 -18.70 29.10 6.81
CA GLU A 12 -17.79 30.09 7.36
C GLU A 12 -16.45 29.45 7.73
N LEU A 13 -16.45 28.29 8.40
CA LEU A 13 -15.23 27.55 8.73
C LEU A 13 -14.44 27.17 7.47
N ARG A 14 -15.10 26.55 6.48
CA ARG A 14 -14.51 26.13 5.20
C ARG A 14 -13.89 27.28 4.41
N SER A 15 -14.40 28.50 4.61
CA SER A 15 -13.93 29.70 3.90
C SER A 15 -12.69 30.35 4.52
N LYS A 16 -12.24 29.90 5.70
CA LYS A 16 -11.05 30.46 6.34
C LYS A 16 -9.79 30.14 5.53
N PRO A 17 -8.79 31.05 5.51
CA PRO A 17 -7.54 30.81 4.81
C PRO A 17 -6.66 29.75 5.48
N GLU A 18 -6.83 29.54 6.79
CA GLU A 18 -6.06 28.60 7.61
C GLU A 18 -6.93 28.03 8.74
N HIS A 19 -6.56 26.84 9.23
CA HIS A 19 -7.36 26.03 10.14
C HIS A 19 -6.50 25.33 11.19
N GLU A 20 -7.07 25.14 12.38
CA GLU A 20 -6.52 24.30 13.44
C GLU A 20 -7.26 22.96 13.50
N LEU A 21 -6.57 21.86 13.84
CA LEU A 21 -7.16 20.50 13.88
C LEU A 21 -8.40 20.41 14.78
N LYS A 22 -8.42 21.17 15.87
CA LYS A 22 -9.56 21.22 16.81
C LYS A 22 -10.82 21.84 16.20
N GLU A 23 -10.70 22.58 15.10
CA GLU A 23 -11.82 23.23 14.42
C GLU A 23 -12.54 22.27 13.45
N VAL A 24 -11.87 21.22 12.97
CA VAL A 24 -12.43 20.24 12.00
C VAL A 24 -13.73 19.63 12.52
N GLY A 25 -13.81 19.32 13.81
CA GLY A 25 -15.04 18.91 14.48
C GLY A 25 -15.71 17.69 13.81
N ASP A 26 -16.92 17.88 13.31
CA ASP A 26 -17.72 16.83 12.69
C ASP A 26 -17.25 16.40 11.28
N GLN A 27 -16.24 17.08 10.73
CA GLN A 27 -15.90 16.99 9.31
C GLN A 27 -14.75 16.01 9.00
N TRP A 28 -14.34 15.20 9.99
CA TRP A 28 -13.37 14.13 9.80
C TRP A 28 -13.91 13.04 8.87
N ARG A 29 -13.10 12.61 7.91
CA ARG A 29 -13.52 11.69 6.85
C ARG A 29 -13.06 10.27 7.14
N THR A 30 -13.91 9.32 6.77
CA THR A 30 -13.54 7.90 6.81
C THR A 30 -12.53 7.59 5.69
N PRO A 31 -11.39 6.95 5.99
CA PRO A 31 -10.44 6.53 4.95
C PRO A 31 -11.04 5.50 3.99
N ASP A 32 -10.66 5.56 2.72
CA ASP A 32 -11.22 4.69 1.67
C ASP A 32 -11.03 3.20 1.98
N LEU A 33 -9.81 2.80 2.39
CA LEU A 33 -9.54 1.41 2.74
C LEU A 33 -10.42 0.91 3.89
N LEU A 34 -10.71 1.79 4.85
CA LEU A 34 -11.56 1.43 5.97
C LEU A 34 -13.01 1.26 5.51
N PHE A 35 -13.55 2.22 4.76
CA PHE A 35 -14.91 2.15 4.22
C PHE A 35 -15.12 0.90 3.35
N TRP A 36 -14.24 0.67 2.37
CA TRP A 36 -14.34 -0.48 1.48
C TRP A 36 -14.16 -1.81 2.22
N GLY A 37 -13.33 -1.83 3.26
CA GLY A 37 -13.21 -2.97 4.17
C GLY A 37 -14.54 -3.27 4.87
N ILE A 38 -15.20 -2.24 5.42
CA ILE A 38 -16.52 -2.37 6.06
C ILE A 38 -17.56 -2.85 5.04
N ASN A 39 -17.60 -2.24 3.86
CA ASN A 39 -18.51 -2.61 2.77
C ASN A 39 -18.32 -4.07 2.33
N SER A 40 -17.10 -4.59 2.33
CA SER A 40 -16.84 -5.99 1.96
C SER A 40 -17.44 -7.03 2.94
N ILE A 41 -17.68 -6.63 4.19
CA ILE A 41 -18.20 -7.52 5.24
C ILE A 41 -19.69 -7.27 5.47
N PHE A 42 -20.10 -5.99 5.48
CA PHE A 42 -21.45 -5.57 5.88
C PHE A 42 -22.22 -4.88 4.76
N GLY A 43 -21.69 -4.84 3.54
CA GLY A 43 -22.36 -4.28 2.38
C GLY A 43 -23.44 -5.18 1.79
N PRO A 44 -23.96 -4.81 0.60
CA PRO A 44 -23.62 -3.60 -0.16
C PRO A 44 -24.13 -2.32 0.54
N LEU A 45 -23.23 -1.36 0.76
CA LEU A 45 -23.55 -0.04 1.29
C LEU A 45 -23.85 0.91 0.12
N VAL A 46 -25.04 1.52 0.14
CA VAL A 46 -25.58 2.30 -1.00
C VAL A 46 -26.04 3.70 -0.63
N LEU A 47 -26.14 4.00 0.66
CA LEU A 47 -26.54 5.31 1.18
C LEU A 47 -25.57 5.76 2.28
N ASP A 48 -24.98 6.95 2.16
CA ASP A 48 -24.12 7.56 3.19
C ASP A 48 -24.94 8.59 4.00
N LEU A 49 -25.17 8.31 5.28
CA LEU A 49 -26.12 9.09 6.08
C LEU A 49 -25.59 10.47 6.49
N PHE A 50 -24.28 10.65 6.58
CA PHE A 50 -23.68 11.89 7.09
C PHE A 50 -22.45 12.27 6.26
N ALA A 51 -22.68 12.92 5.12
CA ALA A 51 -21.63 13.24 4.17
C ALA A 51 -21.84 14.60 3.48
N ASP A 52 -20.86 15.00 2.68
CA ASP A 52 -20.93 16.07 1.69
C ASP A 52 -20.51 15.50 0.33
N ASP A 53 -20.80 16.22 -0.75
CA ASP A 53 -20.41 15.83 -2.12
C ASP A 53 -18.92 15.50 -2.25
N SER A 54 -18.07 16.17 -1.49
CA SER A 54 -16.60 15.98 -1.51
C SER A 54 -16.10 14.76 -0.73
N ASN A 55 -16.95 14.14 0.10
CA ASN A 55 -16.51 13.08 1.02
C ASN A 55 -17.42 11.83 1.07
N ALA A 56 -18.57 11.85 0.40
CA ALA A 56 -19.49 10.73 0.35
C ALA A 56 -18.80 9.44 -0.09
N LYS A 57 -19.18 8.33 0.55
CA LYS A 57 -18.64 6.99 0.25
C LYS A 57 -19.62 6.10 -0.50
N CYS A 58 -20.88 6.51 -0.60
CA CYS A 58 -21.93 5.77 -1.29
C CYS A 58 -22.51 6.57 -2.47
N PRO A 59 -23.17 5.92 -3.45
CA PRO A 59 -23.78 6.60 -4.60
C PRO A 59 -24.92 7.55 -4.25
N ALA A 60 -25.57 7.37 -3.10
CA ALA A 60 -26.52 8.31 -2.52
C ALA A 60 -26.03 8.77 -1.15
N TRP A 61 -26.30 10.01 -0.77
CA TRP A 61 -25.95 10.55 0.53
C TRP A 61 -26.89 11.66 0.99
N TYR A 62 -26.84 11.99 2.28
CA TYR A 62 -27.49 13.18 2.84
C TYR A 62 -26.44 14.19 3.31
N THR A 63 -26.65 15.44 2.91
CA THR A 63 -25.89 16.60 3.39
C THR A 63 -26.42 17.14 4.71
N ALA A 64 -25.69 18.06 5.32
CA ALA A 64 -26.15 18.78 6.50
C ALA A 64 -27.43 19.60 6.23
N GLU A 65 -27.58 20.08 4.99
CA GLU A 65 -28.75 20.80 4.49
C GLU A 65 -29.96 19.86 4.33
N ASP A 66 -29.75 18.64 3.81
CA ASP A 66 -30.81 17.63 3.70
C ASP A 66 -31.30 17.16 5.08
N ASN A 67 -30.41 17.22 6.08
CA ASN A 67 -30.61 16.74 7.44
C ASN A 67 -31.14 15.30 7.49
N ALA A 68 -30.21 14.34 7.55
CA ALA A 68 -30.55 12.92 7.62
C ALA A 68 -31.59 12.59 8.69
N LEU A 69 -31.61 13.24 9.85
CA LEU A 69 -32.57 12.95 10.93
C LEU A 69 -34.02 13.33 10.61
N MET A 70 -34.26 14.06 9.52
CA MET A 70 -35.60 14.35 9.02
C MET A 70 -36.07 13.39 7.93
N GLN A 71 -35.19 12.48 7.49
CA GLN A 71 -35.44 11.59 6.36
C GLN A 71 -35.91 10.21 6.86
N ASP A 72 -36.80 9.56 6.09
CA ASP A 72 -37.09 8.14 6.27
C ASP A 72 -36.02 7.31 5.55
N TRP A 73 -35.02 6.86 6.32
CA TRP A 73 -33.92 6.09 5.76
C TRP A 73 -34.38 4.72 5.25
N SER A 74 -35.41 4.14 5.86
CA SER A 74 -35.89 2.80 5.51
C SER A 74 -36.59 2.83 4.15
N GLU A 75 -37.42 3.84 3.90
CA GLU A 75 -38.05 4.05 2.59
C GLU A 75 -36.99 4.28 1.51
N ARG A 76 -35.99 5.12 1.78
CA ARG A 76 -34.89 5.37 0.83
C ARG A 76 -34.10 4.10 0.49
N LEU A 77 -33.84 3.24 1.48
CA LEU A 77 -33.14 1.97 1.26
C LEU A 77 -34.01 0.95 0.50
N ALA A 78 -35.33 0.99 0.66
CA ALA A 78 -36.25 0.16 -0.12
C ALA A 78 -36.19 0.50 -1.63
N GLU A 79 -35.96 1.77 -1.97
CA GLU A 79 -35.73 2.20 -3.35
C GLU A 79 -34.34 1.82 -3.89
N LEU A 80 -33.29 2.06 -3.09
CA LEU A 80 -31.91 1.90 -3.54
C LEU A 80 -31.44 0.43 -3.58
N GLY A 81 -31.97 -0.41 -2.69
CA GLY A 81 -31.54 -1.80 -2.53
C GLY A 81 -30.15 -1.91 -1.90
N GLY A 82 -30.09 -2.08 -0.59
CA GLY A 82 -28.83 -2.26 0.14
C GLY A 82 -28.92 -1.81 1.60
N ALA A 83 -27.79 -1.39 2.17
CA ALA A 83 -27.68 -0.85 3.52
C ALA A 83 -27.12 0.58 3.51
N ALA A 84 -27.33 1.33 4.59
CA ALA A 84 -26.72 2.64 4.75
C ALA A 84 -25.47 2.59 5.62
N PHE A 85 -24.50 3.44 5.32
CA PHE A 85 -23.29 3.69 6.08
C PHE A 85 -23.43 4.96 6.90
N ALA A 86 -22.80 5.00 8.09
CA ALA A 86 -22.69 6.22 8.88
C ALA A 86 -21.32 6.35 9.55
N ASN A 87 -20.68 7.49 9.34
CA ASN A 87 -19.64 8.05 10.21
C ASN A 87 -20.21 9.35 10.83
N PRO A 88 -20.93 9.25 11.96
CA PRO A 88 -21.79 10.34 12.42
C PRO A 88 -21.03 11.52 13.05
N PRO A 89 -21.63 12.72 13.07
CA PRO A 89 -21.12 13.88 13.80
C PRO A 89 -21.18 13.66 15.33
N TYR A 90 -20.07 13.94 16.01
CA TYR A 90 -19.94 13.79 17.48
C TYR A 90 -20.18 15.08 18.25
N SER A 91 -20.42 16.20 17.57
CA SER A 91 -20.77 17.45 18.23
C SER A 91 -21.98 17.29 19.14
N ARG A 92 -22.02 18.13 20.18
CA ARG A 92 -23.22 18.25 21.02
C ARG A 92 -24.42 18.57 20.14
N SER A 93 -25.61 18.16 20.56
CA SER A 93 -26.82 18.32 19.78
C SER A 93 -27.01 19.75 19.27
N GLN A 94 -27.02 19.90 17.95
CA GLN A 94 -27.37 21.13 17.26
C GLN A 94 -28.74 21.00 16.62
N TYR A 95 -29.46 22.11 16.51
CA TYR A 95 -30.84 22.14 16.05
C TYR A 95 -31.07 23.21 14.99
N HIS A 96 -31.94 22.90 14.04
CA HIS A 96 -32.54 23.85 13.12
C HIS A 96 -34.06 23.67 13.13
N GLU A 97 -34.80 24.75 13.36
CA GLU A 97 -36.27 24.73 13.44
C GLU A 97 -36.85 23.64 14.37
N LYS A 98 -36.17 23.42 15.52
CA LYS A 98 -36.45 22.38 16.54
C LYS A 98 -36.11 20.94 16.13
N GLN A 99 -35.68 20.71 14.91
CA GLN A 99 -35.18 19.41 14.46
C GLN A 99 -33.70 19.30 14.80
N ALA A 100 -33.30 18.15 15.35
CA ALA A 100 -31.89 17.86 15.57
C ALA A 100 -31.19 17.70 14.21
N ILE A 101 -29.94 18.17 14.13
CA ILE A 101 -29.04 17.93 13.00
C ILE A 101 -27.91 16.99 13.42
N THR A 102 -27.34 17.25 14.60
CA THR A 102 -26.25 16.44 15.16
C THR A 102 -26.58 15.97 16.57
N GLY A 103 -25.71 15.12 17.13
CA GLY A 103 -25.82 14.60 18.49
C GLY A 103 -26.11 13.10 18.47
N MET A 104 -25.16 12.32 18.97
CA MET A 104 -25.17 10.86 18.89
C MET A 104 -26.44 10.22 19.46
N THR A 105 -27.04 10.74 20.52
CA THR A 105 -28.31 10.20 21.07
C THR A 105 -29.44 10.27 20.06
N HIS A 106 -29.62 11.40 19.37
CA HIS A 106 -30.68 11.56 18.35
C HIS A 106 -30.41 10.65 17.16
N ILE A 107 -29.15 10.56 16.74
CA ILE A 107 -28.71 9.74 15.62
C ILE A 107 -28.96 8.25 15.87
N ILE A 108 -28.58 7.74 17.05
CA ILE A 108 -28.79 6.34 17.41
C ILE A 108 -30.29 6.03 17.58
N ASN A 109 -31.07 6.92 18.21
CA ASN A 109 -32.51 6.75 18.34
C ASN A 109 -33.19 6.66 16.96
N HIS A 110 -32.83 7.57 16.04
CA HIS A 110 -33.36 7.52 14.68
C HIS A 110 -32.95 6.25 13.94
N ALA A 111 -31.70 5.79 14.10
CA ALA A 111 -31.25 4.51 13.55
C ALA A 111 -32.08 3.33 14.06
N MET A 112 -32.41 3.30 15.36
CA MET A 112 -33.26 2.27 15.95
C MET A 112 -34.70 2.33 15.40
N GLU A 113 -35.27 3.52 15.26
CA GLU A 113 -36.60 3.70 14.66
C GLU A 113 -36.65 3.24 13.21
N MET A 114 -35.66 3.63 12.39
CA MET A 114 -35.59 3.22 10.99
C MET A 114 -35.29 1.72 10.84
N ARG A 115 -34.55 1.13 11.77
CA ARG A 115 -34.34 -0.32 11.87
C ARG A 115 -35.63 -1.08 12.12
N GLU A 116 -36.52 -0.57 13.00
CA GLU A 116 -37.83 -1.22 13.23
C GLU A 116 -38.72 -1.19 11.98
N LYS A 117 -38.48 -0.27 11.04
CA LYS A 117 -39.12 -0.23 9.72
C LYS A 117 -38.50 -1.21 8.70
N GLY A 118 -37.42 -1.90 9.07
CA GLY A 118 -36.79 -2.95 8.26
C GLY A 118 -35.51 -2.53 7.53
N GLY A 119 -35.04 -1.29 7.69
CA GLY A 119 -33.78 -0.86 7.09
C GLY A 119 -32.54 -1.45 7.78
N ARG A 120 -31.43 -1.48 7.03
CA ARG A 120 -30.14 -2.01 7.47
C ARG A 120 -29.10 -0.89 7.53
N TYR A 121 -28.46 -0.73 8.68
CA TYR A 121 -27.53 0.39 8.91
C TYR A 121 -26.22 -0.08 9.53
N VAL A 122 -25.11 0.46 9.03
CA VAL A 122 -23.74 0.11 9.43
C VAL A 122 -23.00 1.36 9.86
N PHE A 123 -22.77 1.48 11.16
CA PHE A 123 -22.20 2.66 11.81
C PHE A 123 -20.73 2.43 12.18
N LEU A 124 -19.83 3.30 11.73
CA LEU A 124 -18.46 3.38 12.24
C LEU A 124 -18.42 4.39 13.39
N ILE A 125 -18.35 3.90 14.63
CA ILE A 125 -18.42 4.74 15.82
C ILE A 125 -17.34 4.44 16.87
N LYS A 126 -17.13 5.37 17.79
CA LYS A 126 -16.31 5.14 18.98
C LYS A 126 -16.94 4.02 19.82
N SER A 127 -16.14 3.04 20.22
CA SER A 127 -16.45 2.08 21.27
C SER A 127 -16.54 2.80 22.61
N ALA A 128 -17.73 3.27 22.96
CA ALA A 128 -17.96 4.22 24.03
C ALA A 128 -18.99 3.70 25.04
N THR A 129 -18.77 2.51 25.61
CA THR A 129 -19.72 1.83 26.52
C THR A 129 -20.09 2.61 27.77
N SER A 130 -19.37 3.70 28.10
CA SER A 130 -19.70 4.63 29.19
C SER A 130 -20.65 5.76 28.78
N GLU A 131 -20.89 5.95 27.49
CA GLU A 131 -21.75 7.01 26.97
C GLU A 131 -23.19 6.53 26.87
N THR A 132 -24.15 7.40 27.18
CA THR A 132 -25.58 7.06 27.17
C THR A 132 -26.14 6.78 25.77
N TRP A 133 -25.45 7.22 24.71
CA TRP A 133 -25.83 6.95 23.33
C TRP A 133 -25.27 5.63 22.80
N TRP A 134 -24.41 4.94 23.56
CA TRP A 134 -23.86 3.66 23.11
C TRP A 134 -25.00 2.66 22.86
N PRO A 135 -25.12 2.10 21.65
CA PRO A 135 -26.27 1.29 21.27
C PRO A 135 -26.14 -0.15 21.79
N GLU A 136 -26.45 -0.37 23.06
CA GLU A 136 -26.44 -1.71 23.67
C GLU A 136 -27.36 -2.70 22.95
N GLU A 137 -28.42 -2.20 22.32
CA GLU A 137 -29.44 -2.97 21.59
C GLU A 137 -29.13 -3.24 20.12
N ALA A 138 -27.96 -2.82 19.63
CA ALA A 138 -27.53 -3.15 18.26
C ALA A 138 -27.50 -4.66 18.02
N ASP A 139 -27.75 -5.07 16.76
CA ASP A 139 -27.80 -6.49 16.38
C ASP A 139 -26.42 -7.12 16.27
N HIS A 140 -25.42 -6.32 15.87
CA HIS A 140 -24.04 -6.73 15.83
C HIS A 140 -23.11 -5.58 16.21
N VAL A 141 -22.07 -5.88 16.97
CA VAL A 141 -20.96 -4.96 17.22
C VAL A 141 -19.63 -5.66 16.94
N THR A 142 -18.88 -5.12 15.98
CA THR A 142 -17.49 -5.52 15.70
C THR A 142 -16.54 -4.51 16.30
N PHE A 143 -15.74 -4.92 17.28
CA PHE A 143 -14.70 -4.06 17.84
C PHE A 143 -13.44 -4.08 16.96
N ILE A 144 -12.94 -2.90 16.60
CA ILE A 144 -11.74 -2.75 15.77
C ILE A 144 -10.50 -2.75 16.68
N ARG A 145 -9.60 -3.71 16.47
CA ARG A 145 -8.28 -3.76 17.09
C ARG A 145 -7.30 -2.89 16.32
N GLY A 146 -6.74 -1.89 16.99
CA GLY A 146 -5.86 -0.87 16.39
C GLY A 146 -6.55 0.49 16.30
N ARG A 147 -5.77 1.57 16.42
CA ARG A 147 -6.30 2.94 16.32
C ARG A 147 -6.51 3.32 14.86
N ILE A 148 -7.65 3.94 14.59
CA ILE A 148 -8.02 4.42 13.26
C ILE A 148 -7.50 5.84 13.11
N GLY A 149 -6.74 6.13 12.04
CA GLY A 149 -6.52 7.50 11.60
C GLY A 149 -7.67 7.90 10.68
N PHE A 150 -8.29 9.05 10.92
CA PHE A 150 -9.29 9.61 10.03
C PHE A 150 -8.64 10.65 9.12
N ASP A 151 -9.21 10.83 7.94
CA ASP A 151 -8.69 11.77 6.94
C ASP A 151 -9.20 13.18 7.20
N LEU A 152 -8.35 14.16 6.93
CA LEU A 152 -8.76 15.56 6.93
C LEU A 152 -9.69 15.85 5.75
N PRO A 153 -10.62 16.81 5.90
CA PRO A 153 -11.41 17.29 4.79
C PRO A 153 -10.54 18.00 3.74
N GLN A 154 -10.94 17.93 2.47
CA GLN A 154 -10.18 18.50 1.35
C GLN A 154 -9.97 20.02 1.47
N TRP A 155 -10.87 20.73 2.17
CA TRP A 155 -10.78 22.16 2.40
C TRP A 155 -9.84 22.55 3.57
N PHE A 156 -9.29 21.57 4.31
CA PHE A 156 -8.43 21.86 5.45
C PHE A 156 -7.07 22.41 4.99
N VAL A 157 -6.78 23.63 5.42
CA VAL A 157 -5.48 24.28 5.23
C VAL A 157 -4.81 24.44 6.59
N PRO A 158 -3.67 23.79 6.87
CA PRO A 158 -3.04 23.84 8.19
C PRO A 158 -2.49 25.23 8.50
N LYS A 159 -2.80 25.75 9.69
CA LYS A 159 -2.26 27.02 10.20
C LYS A 159 -0.74 27.00 10.45
N ASP A 160 -0.20 25.85 10.85
CA ASP A 160 1.22 25.65 11.09
C ASP A 160 1.62 24.17 10.96
N GLU A 161 2.92 23.88 10.98
CA GLU A 161 3.46 22.51 10.88
C GLU A 161 3.01 21.57 12.01
N LYS A 162 2.42 22.11 13.11
CA LYS A 162 1.90 21.30 14.22
C LYS A 162 0.50 20.77 13.94
N GLN A 163 -0.17 21.24 12.89
CA GLN A 163 -1.51 20.78 12.51
C GLN A 163 -1.51 19.46 11.72
N GLN A 164 -0.74 18.47 12.17
CA GLN A 164 -0.68 17.15 11.55
C GLN A 164 -1.67 16.17 12.21
N PRO A 165 -2.53 15.47 11.43
CA PRO A 165 -3.48 14.54 11.99
C PRO A 165 -2.74 13.34 12.62
N THR A 166 -3.21 12.91 13.79
CA THR A 166 -2.73 11.68 14.44
C THR A 166 -3.85 10.64 14.47
N SER A 167 -3.50 9.41 14.84
CA SER A 167 -4.53 8.38 15.05
C SER A 167 -5.54 8.82 16.09
N ALA A 168 -6.81 8.47 15.89
CA ALA A 168 -7.87 8.76 16.84
C ALA A 168 -7.50 8.25 18.24
N PHE A 169 -7.71 9.10 19.24
CA PHE A 169 -7.41 8.78 20.64
C PHE A 169 -8.40 7.79 21.28
N PHE A 170 -9.32 7.23 20.48
CA PHE A 170 -10.37 6.33 20.94
C PHE A 170 -10.37 5.00 20.19
N ALA A 171 -11.07 3.99 20.73
CA ALA A 171 -11.22 2.68 20.08
C ALA A 171 -12.43 2.73 19.14
N GLY A 172 -12.31 2.19 17.93
CA GLY A 172 -13.40 2.15 16.96
C GLY A 172 -14.21 0.86 17.06
N ALA A 173 -15.48 0.93 16.68
CA ALA A 173 -16.39 -0.19 16.52
C ALA A 173 -17.24 0.01 15.26
N ILE A 174 -17.61 -1.09 14.63
CA ILE A 174 -18.63 -1.14 13.58
C ILE A 174 -19.89 -1.69 14.22
N VAL A 175 -20.99 -0.95 14.14
CA VAL A 175 -22.27 -1.30 14.76
C VAL A 175 -23.30 -1.50 13.67
N VAL A 176 -23.97 -2.65 13.70
CA VAL A 176 -25.00 -3.02 12.73
C VAL A 176 -26.37 -2.99 13.38
N PHE A 177 -27.29 -2.29 12.73
CA PHE A 177 -28.72 -2.24 13.04
C PHE A 177 -29.46 -2.93 11.90
N ASP A 178 -29.92 -4.15 12.13
CA ASP A 178 -30.54 -5.05 11.16
C ASP A 178 -31.34 -6.15 11.87
N LYS A 179 -32.68 -6.05 11.86
CA LYS A 179 -33.58 -7.08 12.45
C LYS A 179 -33.41 -8.46 11.83
N THR A 180 -32.83 -8.53 10.63
CA THR A 180 -32.60 -9.79 9.91
C THR A 180 -31.25 -10.41 10.23
N TRP A 181 -30.39 -9.75 11.01
CA TRP A 181 -29.11 -10.29 11.44
C TRP A 181 -29.29 -11.63 12.17
N ARG A 182 -28.48 -12.63 11.79
CA ARG A 182 -28.45 -13.97 12.38
C ARG A 182 -27.05 -14.40 12.85
N GLY A 183 -26.07 -13.53 12.69
CA GLY A 183 -24.70 -13.78 13.15
C GLY A 183 -24.56 -13.63 14.66
N GLU A 184 -23.33 -13.75 15.14
CA GLU A 184 -23.00 -13.49 16.54
C GLU A 184 -23.33 -12.04 16.92
N ARG A 185 -23.52 -11.75 18.22
CA ARG A 185 -23.77 -10.39 18.70
C ARG A 185 -22.51 -9.52 18.71
N PHE A 186 -21.36 -10.13 18.96
CA PHE A 186 -20.09 -9.44 19.10
C PHE A 186 -19.01 -10.12 18.29
N SER A 187 -18.14 -9.34 17.66
CA SER A 187 -16.95 -9.84 16.96
C SER A 187 -15.78 -8.87 17.09
N TYR A 188 -14.62 -9.26 16.59
CA TYR A 188 -13.42 -8.43 16.56
C TYR A 188 -12.73 -8.53 15.21
N ILE A 189 -12.13 -7.43 14.76
CA ILE A 189 -11.32 -7.39 13.54
C ILE A 189 -10.10 -6.49 13.75
N ASN A 190 -8.92 -6.86 13.23
CA ASN A 190 -7.79 -5.92 13.22
C ASN A 190 -8.00 -4.87 12.13
N ARG A 191 -7.61 -3.63 12.42
CA ARG A 191 -7.65 -2.52 11.45
C ARG A 191 -6.92 -2.87 10.16
N THR A 192 -5.76 -3.53 10.26
CA THR A 192 -4.95 -3.96 9.12
C THR A 192 -5.66 -4.98 8.23
N ASP A 193 -6.42 -5.89 8.83
CA ASP A 193 -7.17 -6.93 8.11
C ASP A 193 -8.37 -6.29 7.38
N LEU A 194 -9.01 -5.31 8.03
CA LEU A 194 -10.09 -4.53 7.45
C LEU A 194 -9.60 -3.68 6.28
N GLU A 195 -8.46 -2.99 6.42
CA GLU A 195 -7.80 -2.25 5.35
C GLU A 195 -7.35 -3.15 4.19
N ALA A 196 -6.90 -4.37 4.47
CA ALA A 196 -6.55 -5.36 3.45
C ALA A 196 -7.77 -5.77 2.61
N LYS A 197 -8.92 -6.02 3.25
CA LYS A 197 -10.19 -6.26 2.55
C LYS A 197 -10.62 -5.05 1.73
N GLY A 198 -10.40 -3.85 2.25
CA GLY A 198 -10.63 -2.60 1.52
C GLY A 198 -9.80 -2.50 0.25
N ARG A 199 -8.48 -2.73 0.34
CA ARG A 199 -7.58 -2.76 -0.83
C ARG A 199 -8.08 -3.74 -1.88
N ALA A 200 -8.38 -4.98 -1.48
CA ALA A 200 -8.90 -6.00 -2.41
C ALA A 200 -10.22 -5.58 -3.08
N SER A 201 -11.14 -4.98 -2.33
CA SER A 201 -12.43 -4.52 -2.86
C SER A 201 -12.26 -3.37 -3.87
N ILE A 202 -11.38 -2.41 -3.59
CA ILE A 202 -11.06 -1.32 -4.51
C ILE A 202 -10.43 -1.86 -5.79
N SER A 203 -9.45 -2.77 -5.68
CA SER A 203 -8.83 -3.39 -6.85
C SER A 203 -9.85 -4.12 -7.73
N LEU A 204 -10.80 -4.85 -7.14
CA LEU A 204 -11.88 -5.49 -7.87
C LEU A 204 -12.84 -4.49 -8.53
N ALA A 205 -13.18 -3.40 -7.84
CA ALA A 205 -14.04 -2.34 -8.38
C ALA A 205 -13.37 -1.63 -9.57
N GLN A 206 -12.07 -1.29 -9.45
CA GLN A 206 -11.28 -0.71 -10.53
C GLN A 206 -11.22 -1.63 -11.74
N PHE A 207 -10.93 -2.93 -11.52
CA PHE A 207 -10.96 -3.94 -12.58
C PHE A 207 -12.33 -4.03 -13.26
N ALA A 208 -13.43 -3.96 -12.52
CA ALA A 208 -14.78 -3.98 -13.08
C ALA A 208 -15.09 -2.74 -13.92
N VAL A 209 -14.65 -1.55 -13.48
CA VAL A 209 -14.77 -0.29 -14.24
C VAL A 209 -13.97 -0.38 -15.53
N GLU A 210 -12.72 -0.82 -15.47
CA GLU A 210 -11.87 -1.02 -16.65
C GLU A 210 -12.53 -1.98 -17.64
N ARG A 211 -13.04 -3.14 -17.19
CA ARG A 211 -13.77 -4.09 -18.05
C ARG A 211 -15.02 -3.49 -18.69
N THR A 212 -15.74 -2.65 -17.96
CA THR A 212 -16.95 -1.99 -18.48
C THR A 212 -16.59 -0.93 -19.52
N GLN A 213 -15.48 -0.22 -19.34
CA GLN A 213 -14.93 0.69 -20.35
C GLN A 213 -14.47 -0.07 -21.61
N TYR A 214 -13.89 -1.27 -21.45
CA TYR A 214 -13.54 -2.15 -22.59
C TYR A 214 -14.78 -2.76 -23.28
N ALA A 215 -15.87 -3.02 -22.54
CA ALA A 215 -17.10 -3.60 -23.08
C ALA A 215 -18.06 -2.56 -23.69
N ALA A 216 -17.94 -1.28 -23.32
CA ALA A 216 -18.75 -0.17 -23.83
C ALA A 216 -18.23 0.43 -25.14
N ALA A 217 -17.14 -0.10 -25.72
CA ALA A 217 -16.69 0.28 -27.06
C ALA A 217 -17.72 -0.19 -28.12
N PRO A 218 -18.40 0.71 -28.85
CA PRO A 218 -19.31 0.30 -29.92
C PRO A 218 -18.53 -0.17 -31.14
N GLU A 219 -19.12 -1.11 -31.88
CA GLU A 219 -18.72 -1.48 -33.23
C GLU A 219 -18.51 -0.24 -34.12
N LEU A 220 -17.30 -0.15 -34.69
CA LEU A 220 -16.89 0.61 -35.89
C LEU A 220 -17.92 1.59 -36.50
N LYS A 221 -17.72 2.89 -36.29
CA LYS A 221 -17.76 3.88 -37.38
C LYS A 221 -16.62 4.89 -37.21
N ALA A 222 -15.85 5.02 -38.29
CA ALA A 222 -14.73 5.93 -38.45
C ALA A 222 -15.16 7.40 -38.35
N GLU A 223 -14.40 8.21 -37.61
CA GLU A 223 -13.89 9.53 -37.99
C GLU A 223 -12.94 10.07 -36.90
N ALA A 224 -11.80 10.60 -37.35
CA ALA A 224 -10.72 11.27 -36.60
C ALA A 224 -11.21 12.58 -35.93
N GLU A 225 -10.69 13.19 -34.86
CA GLU A 225 -9.35 13.47 -34.25
C GLU A 225 -9.64 14.41 -33.01
N PRO A 226 -8.69 14.95 -32.19
CA PRO A 226 -7.35 14.56 -31.75
C PRO A 226 -7.13 14.57 -30.20
N GLU A 227 -6.05 13.93 -29.75
CA GLU A 227 -5.51 13.86 -28.36
C GLU A 227 -4.61 15.03 -27.94
N LYS A 228 -4.30 15.16 -26.62
CA LYS A 228 -2.96 14.88 -26.00
C LYS A 228 -2.79 15.42 -24.55
N PRO A 229 -1.81 14.95 -23.73
CA PRO A 229 -1.11 13.64 -23.73
C PRO A 229 -0.94 12.99 -22.32
N GLU A 230 -1.06 11.67 -22.22
CA GLU A 230 -0.49 10.85 -21.13
C GLU A 230 0.62 9.95 -21.72
N VAL A 231 1.66 9.68 -20.93
CA VAL A 231 2.97 9.16 -21.36
C VAL A 231 2.84 7.84 -22.13
N GLU A 232 3.22 7.87 -23.42
CA GLU A 232 3.21 6.71 -24.31
C GLU A 232 4.14 5.60 -23.78
N LEU A 233 3.59 4.41 -23.50
CA LEU A 233 4.39 3.22 -23.21
C LEU A 233 5.30 2.91 -24.42
N PRO A 234 6.58 2.55 -24.20
CA PRO A 234 7.47 2.24 -25.30
C PRO A 234 7.00 0.99 -26.04
N LEU A 235 6.95 1.07 -27.37
CA LEU A 235 6.47 -0.01 -28.23
C LEU A 235 7.60 -0.75 -28.95
N THR A 236 8.74 -0.10 -29.15
CA THR A 236 9.90 -0.76 -29.76
C THR A 236 10.68 -1.55 -28.72
N GLN A 237 11.20 -2.70 -29.10
CA GLN A 237 11.99 -3.56 -28.20
C GLN A 237 13.14 -2.80 -27.53
N LYS A 238 13.82 -1.95 -28.30
CA LYS A 238 14.91 -1.09 -27.83
C LYS A 238 14.42 -0.08 -26.79
N ALA A 239 13.32 0.61 -27.07
CA ALA A 239 12.77 1.59 -26.14
C ALA A 239 12.23 0.93 -24.85
N ILE A 240 11.67 -0.28 -24.94
CA ILE A 240 11.20 -1.01 -23.74
C ILE A 240 12.40 -1.34 -22.84
N LEU A 241 13.51 -1.81 -23.41
CA LEU A 241 14.71 -2.10 -22.62
C LEU A 241 15.35 -0.83 -22.04
N GLU A 242 15.43 0.25 -22.82
CA GLU A 242 16.07 1.51 -22.43
C GLU A 242 15.24 2.33 -21.42
N ILE A 243 13.92 2.38 -21.59
CA ILE A 243 13.01 3.23 -20.80
C ILE A 243 12.42 2.45 -19.63
N SER A 244 12.00 1.20 -19.86
CA SER A 244 11.24 0.41 -18.89
C SER A 244 12.06 -0.68 -18.20
N GLY A 245 13.29 -0.92 -18.64
CA GLY A 245 14.23 -1.83 -18.02
C GLY A 245 14.11 -3.29 -18.46
N ALA A 246 15.06 -4.11 -17.98
CA ALA A 246 15.25 -5.49 -18.41
C ALA A 246 14.07 -6.42 -18.07
N GLU A 247 13.39 -6.19 -16.95
CA GLU A 247 12.26 -7.03 -16.54
C GLU A 247 11.06 -6.85 -17.46
N ALA A 248 10.66 -5.60 -17.74
CA ALA A 248 9.59 -5.31 -18.68
C ALA A 248 9.91 -5.84 -20.08
N TRP A 249 11.14 -5.60 -20.56
CA TRP A 249 11.60 -6.13 -21.85
C TRP A 249 11.53 -7.67 -21.91
N ALA A 250 12.05 -8.35 -20.90
CA ALA A 250 12.07 -9.81 -20.86
C ALA A 250 10.66 -10.40 -20.77
N CYS A 251 9.76 -9.75 -20.02
CA CYS A 251 8.36 -10.16 -19.94
C CYS A 251 7.65 -10.05 -21.29
N VAL A 252 7.85 -8.93 -22.02
CA VAL A 252 7.29 -8.75 -23.38
C VAL A 252 7.85 -9.81 -24.34
N VAL A 253 9.18 -9.96 -24.40
CA VAL A 253 9.86 -10.88 -25.33
C VAL A 253 9.55 -12.35 -25.01
N ALA A 254 9.47 -12.73 -23.74
CA ALA A 254 9.16 -14.10 -23.33
C ALA A 254 7.74 -14.50 -23.73
N ALA A 255 6.78 -13.57 -23.59
CA ALA A 255 5.37 -13.81 -23.89
C ALA A 255 5.06 -13.79 -25.39
N PHE A 256 5.64 -12.86 -26.15
CA PHE A 256 5.25 -12.60 -27.55
C PHE A 256 6.32 -12.93 -28.59
N GLY A 257 7.50 -13.39 -28.14
CA GLY A 257 8.65 -13.63 -29.01
C GLY A 257 9.36 -12.33 -29.39
N GLU A 258 10.48 -12.47 -30.09
CA GLU A 258 11.32 -11.34 -30.47
C GLU A 258 10.74 -10.60 -31.68
N LYS A 259 10.41 -9.31 -31.47
CA LYS A 259 9.88 -8.41 -32.50
C LYS A 259 10.59 -7.06 -32.40
N GLN A 260 10.72 -6.37 -33.52
CA GLN A 260 11.29 -5.01 -33.56
C GLN A 260 10.34 -3.99 -32.89
N GLU A 261 9.03 -4.20 -33.04
CA GLU A 261 7.95 -3.38 -32.49
C GLU A 261 6.80 -4.28 -32.01
N TYR A 262 6.26 -3.92 -30.85
CA TYR A 262 5.14 -4.59 -30.20
C TYR A 262 3.90 -3.70 -30.25
N THR A 263 2.72 -4.31 -30.32
CA THR A 263 1.47 -3.58 -30.12
C THR A 263 1.41 -3.01 -28.71
N PHE A 264 0.63 -1.95 -28.50
CA PHE A 264 0.42 -1.37 -27.17
C PHE A 264 -0.06 -2.42 -26.15
N SER A 265 -0.92 -3.35 -26.56
CA SER A 265 -1.37 -4.47 -25.72
C SER A 265 -0.26 -5.42 -25.32
N GLU A 266 0.67 -5.73 -26.22
CA GLU A 266 1.81 -6.62 -25.94
C GLU A 266 2.83 -5.94 -25.02
N SER A 267 3.11 -4.66 -25.27
CA SER A 267 3.95 -3.84 -24.39
C SER A 267 3.31 -3.75 -23.00
N LYS A 268 2.03 -3.34 -22.91
CA LYS A 268 1.30 -3.24 -21.64
C LYS A 268 1.26 -4.57 -20.88
N PHE A 269 1.07 -5.70 -21.57
CA PHE A 269 1.10 -7.02 -20.93
C PHE A 269 2.43 -7.29 -20.24
N GLY A 270 3.55 -7.11 -20.94
CA GLY A 270 4.86 -7.37 -20.34
C GLY A 270 5.21 -6.38 -19.23
N HIS A 271 4.78 -5.11 -19.33
CA HIS A 271 4.93 -4.14 -18.24
C HIS A 271 4.08 -4.49 -17.02
N THR A 272 2.85 -4.99 -17.24
CA THR A 272 1.95 -5.40 -16.16
C THR A 272 2.46 -6.66 -15.47
N TRP A 273 2.99 -7.62 -16.24
CA TRP A 273 3.64 -8.80 -15.69
C TRP A 273 4.89 -8.43 -14.88
N ALA A 274 5.77 -7.58 -15.42
CA ALA A 274 6.97 -7.15 -14.72
C ALA A 274 6.66 -6.37 -13.42
N ALA A 275 5.61 -5.54 -13.42
CA ALA A 275 5.20 -4.77 -12.24
C ALA A 275 4.49 -5.61 -11.15
N ASP A 276 4.03 -6.81 -11.49
CA ASP A 276 3.43 -7.77 -10.57
C ASP A 276 4.52 -8.57 -9.85
N SER A 277 4.85 -9.74 -10.40
CA SER A 277 5.89 -10.62 -9.90
C SER A 277 6.37 -11.46 -11.09
N LEU A 278 7.67 -11.39 -11.37
CA LEU A 278 8.27 -12.17 -12.43
C LEU A 278 8.05 -13.68 -12.22
N GLU A 279 8.21 -14.14 -10.97
CA GLU A 279 8.25 -15.57 -10.64
C GLU A 279 6.89 -16.16 -10.28
N ASN A 280 6.02 -15.35 -9.66
CA ASN A 280 4.72 -15.78 -9.17
C ASN A 280 3.67 -14.70 -9.49
N PRO A 281 3.37 -14.45 -10.77
CA PRO A 281 2.42 -13.40 -11.14
C PRO A 281 1.01 -13.77 -10.67
N GLU A 282 0.39 -12.91 -9.87
CA GLU A 282 -0.96 -13.09 -9.34
C GLU A 282 -2.02 -12.47 -10.25
N PHE A 283 -1.66 -11.43 -11.00
CA PHE A 283 -2.56 -10.66 -11.86
C PHE A 283 -2.47 -11.08 -13.33
N THR A 284 -1.27 -11.46 -13.80
CA THR A 284 -1.06 -11.91 -15.18
C THR A 284 -0.86 -13.42 -15.23
N ASN A 285 -1.80 -14.18 -15.79
CA ASN A 285 -1.66 -15.63 -15.86
C ASN A 285 -0.59 -16.03 -16.90
N VAL A 286 0.62 -16.33 -16.45
CA VAL A 286 1.77 -16.67 -17.28
C VAL A 286 2.20 -18.11 -17.02
N SER A 287 2.48 -18.86 -18.09
CA SER A 287 2.90 -20.26 -17.94
C SER A 287 4.30 -20.36 -17.27
N PRO A 288 4.58 -21.42 -16.49
CA PRO A 288 5.91 -21.63 -15.89
C PRO A 288 7.05 -21.62 -16.91
N LEU A 289 6.82 -22.16 -18.12
CA LEU A 289 7.80 -22.14 -19.21
C LEU A 289 8.12 -20.72 -19.71
N THR A 290 7.10 -19.85 -19.73
CA THR A 290 7.26 -18.45 -20.11
C THR A 290 8.00 -17.67 -19.03
N ILE A 291 7.74 -17.97 -17.75
CA ILE A 291 8.46 -17.40 -16.60
C ILE A 291 9.95 -17.78 -16.66
N ASP A 292 10.27 -19.06 -16.88
CA ASP A 292 11.65 -19.52 -17.01
C ASP A 292 12.37 -18.86 -18.19
N ARG A 293 11.65 -18.63 -19.29
CA ARG A 293 12.16 -17.89 -20.45
C ARG A 293 12.46 -16.43 -20.11
N ALA A 294 11.59 -15.74 -19.38
CA ALA A 294 11.84 -14.36 -18.96
C ALA A 294 13.03 -14.25 -18.00
N LYS A 295 13.14 -15.15 -17.02
CA LYS A 295 14.31 -15.23 -16.12
C LYS A 295 15.62 -15.39 -16.88
N LYS A 296 15.63 -16.28 -17.88
CA LYS A 296 16.79 -16.47 -18.76
C LYS A 296 17.12 -15.19 -19.53
N LEU A 297 16.12 -14.55 -20.13
CA LEU A 297 16.30 -13.29 -20.87
C LEU A 297 16.84 -12.18 -19.98
N ILE A 298 16.37 -12.02 -18.74
CA ILE A 298 16.88 -11.02 -17.79
C ILE A 298 18.36 -11.27 -17.47
N SER A 299 18.75 -12.52 -17.21
CA SER A 299 20.16 -12.83 -16.97
C SER A 299 21.06 -12.56 -18.18
N GLU A 300 20.51 -12.66 -19.40
CA GLU A 300 21.22 -12.39 -20.65
C GLU A 300 21.13 -10.91 -21.07
N SER A 301 20.21 -10.11 -20.52
CA SER A 301 20.02 -8.70 -20.90
C SER A 301 21.20 -7.82 -20.51
N VAL A 302 21.95 -8.22 -19.49
CA VAL A 302 23.23 -7.60 -19.10
C VAL A 302 24.19 -7.52 -20.30
N LEU A 303 24.14 -8.50 -21.20
CA LEU A 303 25.00 -8.56 -22.38
C LEU A 303 24.74 -7.43 -23.36
N VAL A 304 23.55 -6.82 -23.41
CA VAL A 304 23.27 -5.72 -24.34
C VAL A 304 24.20 -4.53 -24.07
N GLY A 305 24.25 -4.07 -22.82
CA GLY A 305 25.14 -2.98 -22.41
C GLY A 305 26.60 -3.38 -22.40
N VAL A 306 26.91 -4.61 -21.93
CA VAL A 306 28.29 -5.11 -21.90
C VAL A 306 28.87 -5.27 -23.31
N ASN A 307 28.10 -5.72 -24.29
CA ASN A 307 28.55 -5.86 -25.67
C ASN A 307 28.87 -4.49 -26.29
N ALA A 308 27.99 -3.50 -26.10
CA ALA A 308 28.24 -2.14 -26.57
C ALA A 308 29.51 -1.55 -25.93
N TRP A 309 29.72 -1.77 -24.63
CA TRP A 309 30.93 -1.34 -23.93
C TRP A 309 32.19 -2.05 -24.46
N LEU A 310 32.13 -3.37 -24.67
CA LEU A 310 33.26 -4.15 -25.21
C LEU A 310 33.69 -3.66 -26.60
N GLU A 311 32.76 -3.14 -27.41
CA GLU A 311 33.08 -2.55 -28.72
C GLU A 311 33.88 -1.24 -28.61
N THR A 312 33.72 -0.49 -27.51
CA THR A 312 34.46 0.77 -27.27
C THR A 312 35.89 0.56 -26.78
N LEU A 313 36.23 -0.66 -26.33
CA LEU A 313 37.52 -0.93 -25.72
C LEU A 313 38.62 -1.11 -26.79
N PRO A 314 39.81 -0.51 -26.58
CA PRO A 314 40.97 -0.77 -27.42
C PRO A 314 41.58 -2.14 -27.11
N PHE A 315 41.89 -2.93 -28.13
CA PHE A 315 42.59 -4.20 -28.03
C PHE A 315 43.73 -4.27 -29.04
N ASP A 316 44.81 -4.97 -28.67
CA ASP A 316 46.01 -5.10 -29.50
C ASP A 316 45.82 -6.03 -30.71
N SER A 317 44.89 -6.99 -30.63
CA SER A 317 44.52 -7.89 -31.73
C SER A 317 43.08 -8.41 -31.61
N ASP A 318 42.51 -8.86 -32.73
CA ASP A 318 41.15 -9.43 -32.78
C ASP A 318 41.02 -10.72 -31.96
N ASP A 319 42.06 -11.56 -31.93
CA ASP A 319 42.07 -12.80 -31.14
C ASP A 319 42.00 -12.51 -29.63
N VAL A 320 42.76 -11.51 -29.16
CA VAL A 320 42.74 -11.07 -27.76
C VAL A 320 41.40 -10.43 -27.42
N LYS A 321 40.84 -9.64 -28.34
CA LYS A 321 39.51 -9.05 -28.21
C LYS A 321 38.43 -10.13 -28.04
N GLN A 322 38.44 -11.16 -28.87
CA GLN A 322 37.45 -12.22 -28.83
C GLN A 322 37.51 -13.02 -27.52
N ASP A 323 38.71 -13.51 -27.14
CA ASP A 323 38.94 -14.30 -25.93
C ASP A 323 38.62 -13.52 -24.64
N MET A 324 38.99 -12.24 -24.58
CA MET A 324 38.64 -11.37 -23.44
C MET A 324 37.14 -11.05 -23.39
N SER A 325 36.53 -10.76 -24.54
CA SER A 325 35.09 -10.49 -24.62
C SER A 325 34.24 -11.69 -24.20
N GLU A 326 34.61 -12.90 -24.59
CA GLU A 326 33.88 -14.12 -24.21
C GLU A 326 33.89 -14.36 -22.70
N ARG A 327 35.05 -14.16 -22.06
CA ARG A 327 35.17 -14.25 -20.59
C ARG A 327 34.33 -13.20 -19.88
N LEU A 328 34.39 -11.94 -20.33
CA LEU A 328 33.62 -10.85 -19.71
C LEU A 328 32.11 -11.04 -19.89
N ARG A 329 31.66 -11.52 -21.06
CA ARG A 329 30.26 -11.90 -21.28
C ARG A 329 29.83 -13.03 -20.34
N THR A 330 30.66 -14.05 -20.19
CA THR A 330 30.39 -15.18 -19.28
C THR A 330 30.20 -14.71 -17.84
N VAL A 331 31.13 -13.89 -17.34
CA VAL A 331 31.07 -13.41 -15.96
C VAL A 331 29.94 -12.40 -15.75
N ALA A 332 29.59 -11.60 -16.75
CA ALA A 332 28.46 -10.68 -16.69
C ALA A 332 27.13 -11.44 -16.48
N VAL A 333 26.89 -12.52 -17.23
CA VAL A 333 25.67 -13.34 -17.08
C VAL A 333 25.66 -14.05 -15.73
N GLU A 334 26.80 -14.62 -15.30
CA GLU A 334 26.92 -15.29 -14.01
C GLU A 334 26.61 -14.34 -12.85
N SER A 335 27.18 -13.14 -12.88
CA SER A 335 27.00 -12.14 -11.83
C SER A 335 25.62 -11.51 -11.84
N ALA A 336 25.01 -11.30 -13.01
CA ALA A 336 23.60 -10.91 -13.10
C ALA A 336 22.67 -11.97 -12.48
N LYS A 337 22.98 -13.25 -12.70
CA LYS A 337 22.21 -14.37 -12.13
C LYS A 337 22.42 -14.55 -10.63
N GLU A 338 23.64 -14.39 -10.14
CA GLU A 338 23.99 -14.67 -8.74
C GLU A 338 23.74 -13.48 -7.81
N TYR A 339 24.00 -12.26 -8.28
CA TYR A 339 23.95 -11.03 -7.48
C TYR A 339 22.93 -10.00 -7.96
N GLY A 340 22.24 -10.25 -9.08
CA GLY A 340 21.24 -9.31 -9.63
C GLY A 340 21.83 -8.03 -10.22
N ILE A 341 23.12 -7.99 -10.54
CA ILE A 341 23.77 -6.78 -11.05
C ILE A 341 23.36 -6.49 -12.49
N ASN A 342 23.11 -5.20 -12.79
CA ASN A 342 22.82 -4.74 -14.14
C ASN A 342 24.12 -4.40 -14.91
N HIS A 343 23.99 -4.08 -16.20
CA HIS A 343 25.15 -3.84 -17.06
C HIS A 343 25.98 -2.62 -16.63
N SER A 344 25.34 -1.55 -16.14
CA SER A 344 26.06 -0.35 -15.67
C SER A 344 26.89 -0.66 -14.42
N GLU A 345 26.32 -1.42 -13.48
CA GLU A 345 27.02 -1.86 -12.28
C GLU A 345 28.17 -2.81 -12.63
N PHE A 346 27.94 -3.78 -13.53
CA PHE A 346 29.00 -4.66 -14.02
C PHE A 346 30.16 -3.88 -14.65
N ILE A 347 29.87 -2.92 -15.53
CA ILE A 347 30.88 -2.07 -16.17
C ILE A 347 31.68 -1.28 -15.12
N ALA A 348 31.01 -0.65 -14.16
CA ALA A 348 31.67 0.09 -13.09
C ALA A 348 32.60 -0.80 -12.24
N ILE A 349 32.16 -2.02 -11.91
CA ILE A 349 32.99 -3.00 -11.19
C ILE A 349 34.21 -3.37 -12.05
N MET A 350 34.02 -3.61 -13.34
CA MET A 350 35.13 -3.93 -14.24
C MET A 350 36.10 -2.77 -14.43
N GLU A 351 35.63 -1.53 -14.51
CA GLU A 351 36.46 -0.33 -14.60
C GLU A 351 37.29 -0.08 -13.33
N SER A 352 36.82 -0.56 -12.17
CA SER A 352 37.58 -0.56 -10.92
C SER A 352 38.69 -1.62 -10.86
N LEU A 353 38.63 -2.64 -11.74
CA LEU A 353 39.59 -3.72 -11.82
C LEU A 353 40.65 -3.42 -12.89
N ASP A 354 41.92 -3.51 -12.53
CA ASP A 354 43.03 -3.37 -13.47
C ASP A 354 42.85 -4.30 -14.70
N LYS A 355 42.91 -3.72 -15.91
CA LYS A 355 42.76 -4.42 -17.18
C LYS A 355 43.71 -5.61 -17.33
N ALA A 356 44.90 -5.57 -16.73
CA ALA A 356 45.83 -6.70 -16.75
C ALA A 356 45.23 -7.97 -16.12
N LYS A 357 44.32 -7.81 -15.15
CA LYS A 357 43.67 -8.90 -14.42
C LYS A 357 42.46 -9.49 -15.15
N TRP A 358 41.97 -8.84 -16.21
CA TRP A 358 40.81 -9.30 -16.97
C TRP A 358 41.08 -10.60 -17.76
N SER A 359 42.36 -10.96 -17.93
CA SER A 359 42.78 -12.22 -18.52
C SER A 359 42.45 -13.46 -17.65
N ASN A 360 42.12 -13.28 -16.37
CA ASN A 360 41.83 -14.39 -15.46
C ASN A 360 40.39 -14.37 -14.98
N ILE A 361 39.56 -15.25 -15.54
CA ILE A 361 38.13 -15.37 -15.18
C ILE A 361 37.90 -15.59 -13.67
N ARG A 362 38.80 -16.31 -12.99
CA ARG A 362 38.70 -16.52 -11.53
C ARG A 362 38.98 -15.23 -10.76
N GLY A 363 39.92 -14.42 -11.25
CA GLY A 363 40.23 -13.11 -10.67
C GLY A 363 39.07 -12.12 -10.82
N ILE A 364 38.41 -12.12 -11.98
CA ILE A 364 37.23 -11.28 -12.23
C ILE A 364 36.09 -11.67 -11.28
N ARG A 365 35.77 -12.97 -11.18
CA ARG A 365 34.72 -13.46 -10.26
C ARG A 365 35.01 -13.10 -8.80
N ALA A 366 36.26 -13.26 -8.36
CA ALA A 366 36.67 -12.90 -7.00
C ALA A 366 36.49 -11.40 -6.73
N HIS A 367 36.87 -10.53 -7.68
CA HIS A 367 36.72 -9.08 -7.54
C HIS A 367 35.25 -8.64 -7.46
N ILE A 368 34.38 -9.23 -8.28
CA ILE A 368 32.92 -8.98 -8.20
C ILE A 368 32.39 -9.40 -6.84
N ARG A 369 32.76 -10.59 -6.35
CA ARG A 369 32.33 -11.09 -5.04
C ARG A 369 32.79 -10.17 -3.90
N GLU A 370 34.06 -9.79 -3.87
CA GLU A 370 34.63 -8.88 -2.84
C GLU A 370 33.94 -7.50 -2.86
N THR A 371 33.62 -6.98 -4.04
CA THR A 371 32.90 -5.71 -4.18
C THR A 371 31.49 -5.80 -3.61
N GLN A 372 30.77 -6.89 -3.89
CA GLN A 372 29.41 -7.11 -3.36
C GLN A 372 29.43 -7.38 -1.85
N GLU A 373 30.39 -8.16 -1.34
CA GLU A 373 30.58 -8.38 0.10
C GLU A 373 30.86 -7.06 0.85
N THR A 374 31.65 -6.17 0.26
CA THR A 374 31.95 -4.84 0.83
C THR A 374 30.70 -3.96 0.85
N LYS A 375 29.94 -3.93 -0.25
CA LYS A 375 28.68 -3.18 -0.38
C LYS A 375 27.64 -3.67 0.65
N GLU A 376 27.50 -4.97 0.84
CA GLU A 376 26.61 -5.57 1.84
C GLU A 376 27.06 -5.22 3.27
N LYS A 377 28.37 -5.16 3.52
CA LYS A 377 28.92 -4.76 4.81
C LYS A 377 28.65 -3.28 5.12
N GLU A 378 28.87 -2.37 4.17
CA GLU A 378 28.58 -0.94 4.32
C GLU A 378 27.07 -0.68 4.55
N LEU A 379 26.21 -1.40 3.83
CA LEU A 379 24.77 -1.32 4.01
C LEU A 379 24.34 -1.74 5.42
N ASN A 380 24.97 -2.80 5.95
CA ASN A 380 24.74 -3.29 7.31
C ASN A 380 25.32 -2.36 8.40
N GLU A 381 26.40 -1.63 8.13
CA GLU A 381 27.00 -0.65 9.05
C GLU A 381 26.20 0.67 9.08
N SER A 382 25.53 1.04 7.98
CA SER A 382 24.69 2.25 7.87
C SER A 382 23.30 2.13 8.52
N ARG A 383 22.92 0.93 8.98
CA ARG A 383 21.57 0.64 9.47
C ARG A 383 21.29 1.30 10.82
N VAL A 384 20.46 2.34 10.81
CA VAL A 384 19.97 3.03 12.01
C VAL A 384 18.82 2.23 12.63
N TRP A 385 18.98 1.85 13.90
CA TRP A 385 17.97 1.10 14.65
C TRP A 385 17.00 2.03 15.38
N PRO A 386 15.71 1.66 15.53
CA PRO A 386 14.78 2.35 16.43
C PRO A 386 15.36 2.47 17.84
N LEU A 387 15.04 3.56 18.54
CA LEU A 387 15.59 3.86 19.87
C LEU A 387 15.30 2.72 20.86
N GLU A 388 14.12 2.12 20.77
CA GLU A 388 13.65 1.02 21.61
C GLU A 388 14.56 -0.21 21.49
N VAL A 389 15.00 -0.53 20.27
CA VAL A 389 15.93 -1.64 20.00
C VAL A 389 17.28 -1.36 20.67
N GLY A 390 17.77 -0.12 20.57
CA GLY A 390 19.00 0.32 21.25
C GLY A 390 18.89 0.25 22.77
N LEU A 391 17.76 0.69 23.33
CA LEU A 391 17.50 0.67 24.77
C LEU A 391 17.43 -0.74 25.33
N VAL A 392 16.84 -1.69 24.60
CA VAL A 392 16.79 -3.10 24.99
C VAL A 392 18.16 -3.76 24.82
N PHE A 393 18.86 -3.48 23.72
CA PHE A 393 20.20 -3.99 23.47
C PHE A 393 21.18 -3.63 24.60
N ASN A 394 21.15 -2.38 25.07
CA ASN A 394 22.01 -1.91 26.16
C ASN A 394 21.68 -2.54 27.53
N GLN A 395 20.54 -3.21 27.67
CA GLN A 395 20.17 -3.94 28.89
C GLN A 395 20.63 -5.40 28.88
N ILE A 396 21.19 -5.88 27.76
CA ILE A 396 21.66 -7.26 27.62
C ILE A 396 23.15 -7.32 27.97
N GLU A 397 23.47 -8.03 29.05
CA GLU A 397 24.85 -8.19 29.51
C GLU A 397 25.72 -8.91 28.45
N GLY A 398 26.88 -8.32 28.13
CA GLY A 398 27.83 -8.88 27.16
C GLY A 398 27.51 -8.61 25.68
N ALA A 399 26.41 -7.91 25.37
CA ALA A 399 26.04 -7.56 23.99
C ALA A 399 27.05 -6.61 23.32
N ASP A 400 27.60 -5.64 24.06
CA ASP A 400 28.56 -4.66 23.55
C ASP A 400 29.94 -5.27 23.23
N ALA A 401 30.25 -6.43 23.80
CA ALA A 401 31.51 -7.15 23.56
C ALA A 401 31.49 -7.98 22.27
N LEU A 402 30.32 -8.11 21.62
CA LEU A 402 30.19 -8.86 20.37
C LEU A 402 30.77 -8.06 19.19
N PRO A 403 31.27 -8.72 18.13
CA PRO A 403 31.57 -8.06 16.86
C PRO A 403 30.36 -7.30 16.31
N VAL A 404 30.59 -6.17 15.63
CA VAL A 404 29.52 -5.28 15.10
C VAL A 404 28.47 -6.04 14.28
N SER A 405 28.90 -7.04 13.50
CA SER A 405 27.98 -7.89 12.72
C SER A 405 27.04 -8.72 13.59
N GLN A 406 27.53 -9.24 14.73
CA GLN A 406 26.73 -9.99 15.69
C GLN A 406 25.84 -9.05 16.53
N GLN A 407 26.33 -7.85 16.88
CA GLN A 407 25.50 -6.82 17.51
C GLN A 407 24.31 -6.45 16.63
N ASN A 408 24.53 -6.28 15.32
CA ASN A 408 23.45 -5.99 14.38
C ASN A 408 22.47 -7.16 14.21
N LYS A 409 22.95 -8.40 14.24
CA LYS A 409 22.07 -9.59 14.28
C LYS A 409 21.23 -9.64 15.55
N LEU A 410 21.82 -9.30 16.69
CA LEU A 410 21.11 -9.23 17.96
C LEU A 410 20.06 -8.11 17.94
N LYS A 411 20.40 -6.91 17.45
CA LYS A 411 19.47 -5.79 17.27
C LYS A 411 18.33 -6.13 16.30
N ALA A 412 18.62 -6.84 15.21
CA ALA A 412 17.60 -7.35 14.29
C ALA A 412 16.64 -8.33 14.98
N ASN A 413 17.18 -9.25 15.78
CA ASN A 413 16.38 -10.21 16.54
C ASN A 413 15.52 -9.50 17.59
N ILE A 414 16.08 -8.56 18.35
CA ILE A 414 15.34 -7.71 19.31
C ILE A 414 14.18 -6.99 18.60
N ASN A 415 14.45 -6.37 17.45
CA ASN A 415 13.45 -5.68 16.65
C ASN A 415 12.33 -6.63 16.20
N GLN A 416 12.70 -7.85 15.78
CA GLN A 416 11.73 -8.86 15.35
C GLN A 416 10.84 -9.32 16.52
N LEU A 417 11.41 -9.61 17.69
CA LEU A 417 10.64 -10.00 18.88
C LEU A 417 9.72 -8.85 19.35
N TRP A 418 10.17 -7.60 19.15
CA TRP A 418 9.35 -6.40 19.36
C TRP A 418 8.16 -6.33 18.39
N LEU A 419 8.38 -6.59 17.10
CA LEU A 419 7.33 -6.65 16.08
C LEU A 419 6.33 -7.78 16.35
N GLU A 420 6.80 -8.88 16.93
CA GLU A 420 5.99 -10.01 17.42
C GLU A 420 5.28 -9.72 18.75
N ARG A 421 5.41 -8.49 19.28
CA ARG A 421 4.76 -7.98 20.50
C ARG A 421 5.15 -8.71 21.79
N MET A 422 6.35 -9.30 21.85
CA MET A 422 6.88 -9.86 23.09
C MET A 422 7.16 -8.74 24.10
N SER A 423 7.01 -9.05 25.40
CA SER A 423 7.30 -8.05 26.44
C SER A 423 8.81 -7.78 26.53
N THR A 424 9.20 -6.56 26.91
CA THR A 424 10.61 -6.17 27.05
C THR A 424 11.40 -7.14 27.94
N SER A 425 10.82 -7.61 29.04
CA SER A 425 11.44 -8.59 29.94
C SER A 425 11.70 -9.95 29.27
N GLU A 426 10.77 -10.42 28.44
CA GLU A 426 10.93 -11.67 27.69
C GLU A 426 11.96 -11.50 26.57
N ILE A 427 11.95 -10.36 25.89
CA ILE A 427 12.93 -10.04 24.85
C ILE A 427 14.34 -10.03 25.43
N ILE A 428 14.55 -9.38 26.59
CA ILE A 428 15.85 -9.38 27.27
C ILE A 428 16.28 -10.81 27.62
N THR A 429 15.35 -11.65 28.08
CA THR A 429 15.63 -13.05 28.44
C THR A 429 16.03 -13.86 27.21
N VAL A 430 15.27 -13.76 26.11
CA VAL A 430 15.52 -14.50 24.87
C VAL A 430 16.81 -14.01 24.20
N ALA A 431 16.98 -12.70 24.08
CA ALA A 431 18.15 -12.09 23.46
C ALA A 431 19.42 -12.31 24.30
N GLY A 432 19.31 -12.31 25.63
CA GLY A 432 20.40 -12.70 26.53
C GLY A 432 20.83 -14.17 26.36
N GLY A 433 19.88 -15.08 26.17
CA GLY A 433 20.17 -16.47 25.79
C GLY A 433 20.93 -16.56 24.46
N LEU A 434 20.57 -15.73 23.49
CA LEU A 434 21.23 -15.65 22.18
C LEU A 434 22.67 -15.13 22.29
N VAL A 435 22.93 -14.13 23.14
CA VAL A 435 24.30 -13.63 23.40
C VAL A 435 25.20 -14.73 23.96
N ASN A 436 24.71 -15.51 24.93
CA ASN A 436 25.48 -16.62 25.49
C ASN A 436 25.84 -17.68 24.43
N SER A 437 24.92 -17.96 23.50
CA SER A 437 25.19 -18.85 22.36
C SER A 437 26.20 -18.25 21.37
N MET A 438 26.14 -16.94 21.12
CA MET A 438 27.05 -16.25 20.21
C MET A 438 28.47 -16.15 20.78
N GLN A 439 28.62 -15.92 22.10
CA GLN A 439 29.92 -15.88 22.77
C GLN A 439 30.55 -17.27 22.90
N GLY A 440 29.75 -18.32 23.08
CA GLY A 440 30.25 -19.71 23.08
C GLY A 440 30.88 -20.13 21.75
N ALA A 441 30.43 -19.57 20.63
CA ALA A 441 30.98 -19.82 19.30
C ALA A 441 32.22 -18.97 18.96
N VAL A 442 32.53 -17.94 19.75
CA VAL A 442 33.73 -17.09 19.59
C VAL A 442 34.93 -17.66 20.36
N ASN A 443 34.68 -18.51 21.36
CA ASN A 443 35.70 -19.14 22.21
C ASN A 443 35.98 -20.62 21.87
N ALA A 444 35.42 -21.12 20.77
CA ALA A 444 35.66 -22.46 20.20
C ALA A 444 36.38 -22.30 18.85
#